data_AF-A0A2N2BUI6-F1
#
_entry.id   AF-A0A2N2BUI6-F1
#
_cell.length_a   1.000
_cell.length_b   1.000
_cell.length_c   1.000
_cell.angle_alpha   90.00
_cell.angle_beta   90.00
_cell.angle_gamma   90.00
#
_symmetry.space_group_name_H-M   'P 1'
#
loop_
_entity.id
_entity.type
_entity.pdbx_description
1 polymer ?
#
loop_
_entity_poly.entity_id
_entity_poly.type
_entity_poly.pdbx_seq_one_letter_code
_entity_poly.pdbx_strand_id
1 'polypeptide(L)'
;MYELDILIKRIIKDRLAELNTTMQCTVTNLSPLSVRPIPVKNYVTGAVEYPEIGSVKKLKEWGLNSAGAVVEIEIPLQVGNTVLVAFGKDNLSDAIILGVVDS
;
A
#
# COMPACT_ATOMS: atom_id res chain seq x y z
N MET A 1 10.18 -35.20 5.55
CA MET A 1 9.10 -34.43 6.22
C MET A 1 9.31 -32.90 6.15
N TYR A 2 10.52 -32.40 5.88
CA TYR A 2 10.80 -30.95 5.82
C TYR A 2 10.50 -30.29 4.46
N GLU A 3 10.67 -31.00 3.36
CA GLU A 3 10.50 -30.46 1.99
C GLU A 3 9.05 -30.04 1.69
N LEU A 4 8.07 -30.85 2.11
CA LEU A 4 6.66 -30.58 1.87
C LEU A 4 6.18 -29.34 2.65
N ASP A 5 6.64 -29.17 3.89
CA ASP A 5 6.33 -28.00 4.71
C ASP A 5 6.93 -26.71 4.14
N ILE A 6 8.13 -26.77 3.57
CA ILE A 6 8.76 -25.63 2.88
C ILE A 6 7.96 -25.27 1.62
N LEU A 7 7.55 -26.27 0.84
CA LEU A 7 6.75 -26.07 -0.36
C LEU A 7 5.37 -25.46 -0.03
N ILE A 8 4.70 -25.98 1.01
CA ILE A 8 3.41 -25.47 1.47
C ILE A 8 3.55 -24.02 1.96
N LYS A 9 4.58 -23.70 2.76
CA LYS A 9 4.84 -22.33 3.19
C LYS A 9 5.11 -21.37 2.03
N ARG A 10 5.80 -21.85 0.99
CA ARG A 10 6.07 -21.07 -0.21
C ARG A 10 4.79 -20.81 -1.00
N ILE A 11 3.98 -21.83 -1.25
CA ILE A 11 2.68 -21.68 -1.94
C ILE A 11 1.75 -20.74 -1.16
N ILE A 12 1.70 -20.86 0.17
CA ILE A 12 0.90 -19.97 1.02
C ILE A 12 1.42 -18.54 0.92
N LYS A 13 2.74 -18.31 0.97
CA LYS A 13 3.33 -16.98 0.79
C LYS A 13 3.04 -16.40 -0.58
N ASP A 14 3.16 -17.20 -1.64
CA ASP A 14 2.93 -16.76 -3.01
C ASP A 14 1.43 -16.43 -3.21
N ARG A 15 0.53 -17.26 -2.68
CA ARG A 15 -0.93 -16.98 -2.70
C ARG A 15 -1.31 -15.79 -1.82
N LEU A 16 -0.68 -15.61 -0.67
CA LEU A 16 -0.87 -14.42 0.17
C LEU A 16 -0.32 -13.17 -0.52
N ALA A 17 0.79 -13.26 -1.24
CA ALA A 17 1.31 -12.17 -2.06
C ALA A 17 0.37 -11.84 -3.24
N GLU A 18 -0.25 -12.85 -3.85
CA GLU A 18 -1.32 -12.69 -4.85
C GLU A 18 -2.63 -12.10 -4.27
N LEU A 19 -2.85 -12.25 -2.96
CA LEU A 19 -3.99 -11.70 -2.22
C LEU A 19 -3.65 -10.36 -1.55
N ASN A 20 -2.37 -10.03 -1.38
CA ASN A 20 -1.89 -8.75 -0.86
C ASN A 20 -2.07 -7.69 -1.95
N THR A 21 -3.30 -7.24 -2.06
CA THR A 21 -3.65 -6.02 -2.78
C THR A 21 -3.11 -4.79 -2.07
N THR A 22 -2.37 -4.89 -0.97
CA THR A 22 -1.88 -3.76 -0.18
C THR A 22 -0.36 -3.77 0.00
N MET A 23 0.28 -2.61 -0.14
CA MET A 23 1.71 -2.41 0.11
C MET A 23 1.97 -1.07 0.80
N GLN A 24 3.10 -0.96 1.50
CA GLN A 24 3.57 0.32 2.01
C GLN A 24 4.27 1.10 0.90
N CYS A 25 3.94 2.37 0.75
CA CYS A 25 4.58 3.26 -0.21
C CYS A 25 4.98 4.57 0.46
N THR A 26 6.02 5.21 -0.04
CA THR A 26 6.36 6.60 0.29
C THR A 26 5.69 7.55 -0.70
N VAL A 27 5.06 8.61 -0.22
CA VAL A 27 4.50 9.67 -1.08
C VAL A 27 5.65 10.44 -1.73
N THR A 28 5.68 10.49 -3.07
CA THR A 28 6.75 11.16 -3.83
C THR A 28 6.30 12.49 -4.42
N ASN A 29 5.01 12.65 -4.72
CA ASN A 29 4.42 13.91 -5.18
C ASN A 29 2.95 14.01 -4.75
N LEU A 30 2.41 15.22 -4.59
CA LEU A 30 1.01 15.46 -4.23
C LEU A 30 0.14 15.89 -5.43
N SER A 31 0.75 16.43 -6.49
CA SER A 31 0.01 16.87 -7.68
C SER A 31 0.86 16.70 -8.95
N PRO A 32 0.58 15.67 -9.80
CA PRO A 32 -0.35 14.58 -9.52
C PRO A 32 0.13 13.71 -8.35
N LEU A 33 -0.80 13.12 -7.59
CA LEU A 33 -0.47 12.28 -6.44
C LEU A 33 0.26 11.01 -6.92
N SER A 34 1.49 10.82 -6.45
CA SER A 34 2.31 9.66 -6.77
C SER A 34 2.99 9.09 -5.53
N VAL A 35 3.24 7.78 -5.58
CA VAL A 35 3.83 7.02 -4.49
C VAL A 35 4.84 6.02 -5.02
N ARG A 36 5.84 5.70 -4.21
CA ARG A 36 6.84 4.69 -4.51
C ARG A 36 6.75 3.54 -3.51
N PRO A 37 6.57 2.29 -3.95
CA PRO A 37 6.55 1.16 -3.02
C PRO A 37 7.85 1.06 -2.22
N ILE A 38 7.72 0.83 -0.92
CA ILE A 38 8.84 0.56 -0.03
C ILE A 38 9.13 -0.93 -0.16
N PRO A 39 10.30 -1.34 -0.70
CA PRO A 39 10.61 -2.75 -0.85
C PRO A 39 10.70 -3.41 0.52
N VAL A 40 9.79 -4.34 0.81
CA VAL A 40 9.89 -5.20 2.00
C VAL A 40 10.97 -6.22 1.69
N LYS A 41 12.15 -6.04 2.31
CA LYS A 41 13.40 -6.79 2.11
C LYS A 41 13.23 -8.22 1.56
N ASN A 42 13.99 -8.48 0.50
CA ASN A 42 14.08 -9.76 -0.19
C ASN A 42 14.93 -10.77 0.62
N TYR A 43 14.39 -11.94 0.91
CA TYR A 43 15.18 -13.07 1.39
C TYR A 43 15.75 -13.76 0.14
N VAL A 44 17.05 -13.61 -0.11
CA VAL A 44 17.91 -14.43 -1.02
C VAL A 44 18.40 -13.82 -2.36
N THR A 45 17.70 -12.96 -3.14
CA THR A 45 18.07 -12.78 -4.58
C THR A 45 18.20 -11.36 -5.19
N GLY A 46 18.45 -10.30 -4.42
CA GLY A 46 18.72 -8.97 -5.00
C GLY A 46 17.50 -8.05 -5.02
N ALA A 47 17.74 -6.74 -4.93
CA ALA A 47 16.72 -5.73 -4.74
C ALA A 47 15.70 -5.74 -5.90
N VAL A 48 14.42 -5.82 -5.56
CA VAL A 48 13.33 -5.56 -6.51
C VAL A 48 12.98 -4.09 -6.34
N GLU A 49 13.27 -3.30 -7.37
CA GLU A 49 12.76 -1.93 -7.46
C GLU A 49 11.37 -1.97 -8.09
N TYR A 50 10.39 -1.41 -7.39
CA TYR A 50 9.06 -1.21 -7.95
C TYR A 50 8.99 0.14 -8.67
N PRO A 51 8.31 0.21 -9.82
CA PRO A 51 8.11 1.49 -10.50
C PRO A 51 7.30 2.43 -9.61
N GLU A 52 7.48 3.74 -9.82
CA GLU A 52 6.63 4.74 -9.23
C GLU A 52 5.19 4.59 -9.75
N ILE A 53 4.23 4.69 -8.83
CA ILE A 53 2.81 4.59 -9.12
C ILE A 53 2.26 6.02 -9.14
N GLY A 54 1.82 6.47 -10.32
CA GLY A 54 1.25 7.80 -10.52
C GLY A 54 -0.28 7.81 -10.52
N SER A 55 -0.87 8.99 -10.42
CA SER A 55 -2.34 9.21 -10.43
C SER A 55 -3.09 8.43 -9.36
N VAL A 56 -2.45 8.26 -8.20
CA VAL A 56 -2.99 7.54 -7.05
C VAL A 56 -4.16 8.33 -6.47
N LYS A 57 -5.21 7.64 -6.02
CA LYS A 57 -6.34 8.28 -5.32
C LYS A 57 -6.17 8.12 -3.82
N LYS A 58 -6.70 9.05 -3.04
CA LYS A 58 -6.79 8.92 -1.59
C LYS A 58 -8.22 8.57 -1.20
N LEU A 59 -8.38 7.55 -0.36
CA LEU A 59 -9.66 7.23 0.24
C LEU A 59 -10.11 8.41 1.11
N LYS A 60 -11.36 8.86 0.93
CA LYS A 60 -11.96 9.84 1.83
C LYS A 60 -12.31 9.17 3.15
N GLU A 61 -11.91 9.79 4.24
CA GLU A 61 -12.27 9.34 5.58
C GLU A 61 -13.46 10.15 6.09
N TRP A 62 -14.36 9.47 6.77
CA TRP A 62 -15.58 10.05 7.32
C TRP A 62 -15.70 9.69 8.79
N GLY A 63 -16.11 10.66 9.60
CA GLY A 63 -16.37 10.45 11.02
C GLY A 63 -17.52 11.32 11.51
N LEU A 64 -17.70 11.34 12.83
CA LEU A 64 -18.72 12.16 13.48
C LEU A 64 -18.06 13.36 14.17
N ASN A 65 -18.63 14.55 14.00
CA ASN A 65 -18.23 15.72 14.78
C ASN A 65 -18.85 15.68 16.19
N SER A 66 -18.53 16.66 17.03
CA SER A 66 -19.05 16.77 18.41
C SER A 66 -20.58 16.91 18.51
N ALA A 67 -21.24 17.27 17.42
CA ALA A 67 -22.70 17.37 17.31
C ALA A 67 -23.34 16.09 16.75
N GLY A 68 -22.56 15.03 16.47
CA GLY A 68 -23.05 13.78 15.90
C GLY A 68 -23.35 13.84 14.39
N ALA A 69 -22.89 14.87 13.69
CA ALA A 69 -23.03 14.97 12.23
C ALA A 69 -21.86 14.27 11.52
N VAL A 70 -22.16 13.60 10.41
CA VAL A 70 -21.15 12.99 9.53
C VAL A 70 -20.34 14.09 8.85
N VAL A 71 -19.02 14.08 9.04
CA VAL A 71 -18.08 15.04 8.45
C VAL A 71 -16.93 14.29 7.78
N GLU A 72 -16.40 14.86 6.70
CA GLU A 72 -15.17 14.37 6.08
C GLU A 72 -13.99 14.73 7.00
N ILE A 73 -13.13 13.75 7.27
CA ILE A 73 -11.91 13.92 8.04
C ILE A 73 -10.76 14.01 7.03
N GLU A 74 -10.15 15.18 6.95
CA GLU A 74 -8.97 15.37 6.12
C GLU A 74 -7.73 14.96 6.90
N ILE A 75 -7.17 13.79 6.58
CA ILE A 75 -5.80 13.47 6.97
C ILE A 75 -4.87 14.24 6.02
N PRO A 76 -4.01 15.15 6.50
CA PRO A 76 -3.05 15.82 5.61
C PRO A 76 -2.07 14.79 5.05
N LEU A 77 -1.73 14.93 3.77
CA LEU A 77 -0.73 14.10 3.11
C LEU A 77 0.46 14.98 2.71
N GLN A 78 1.67 14.50 2.98
CA GLN A 78 2.92 15.20 2.66
C GLN A 78 3.87 14.27 1.90
N VAL A 79 4.75 14.88 1.10
CA VAL A 79 5.86 14.16 0.46
C VAL A 79 6.75 13.58 1.56
N GLY A 80 7.08 12.30 1.43
CA GLY A 80 7.85 11.55 2.43
C GLY A 80 7.02 10.76 3.43
N ASN A 81 5.70 10.99 3.56
CA ASN A 81 4.87 10.14 4.42
C ASN A 81 4.85 8.69 3.91
N THR A 82 4.86 7.73 4.84
CA THR A 82 4.57 6.33 4.51
C THR A 82 3.06 6.10 4.55
N VAL A 83 2.53 5.54 3.47
CA VAL A 83 1.12 5.23 3.30
C VAL A 83 0.90 3.76 3.02
N LEU A 84 -0.27 3.24 3.41
CA LEU A 84 -0.74 1.94 2.98
C LEU A 84 -1.55 2.13 1.69
N VAL A 85 -1.14 1.46 0.62
CA VAL A 85 -1.75 1.59 -0.71
C VAL A 85 -2.34 0.27 -1.12
N ALA A 86 -3.64 0.28 -1.44
CA ALA A 86 -4.30 -0.82 -2.12
C ALA A 86 -4.19 -0.68 -3.64
N PHE A 87 -4.07 -1.77 -4.37
CA PHE A 87 -4.01 -1.83 -5.83
C PHE A 87 -4.71 -3.10 -6.34
N GLY A 88 -5.14 -3.08 -7.60
CA GLY A 88 -5.71 -4.27 -8.25
C GLY A 88 -4.64 -5.34 -8.45
N LYS A 89 -5.02 -6.62 -8.31
CA LYS A 89 -4.11 -7.79 -8.37
C LYS A 89 -3.06 -7.71 -9.49
N ASP A 90 -3.47 -7.26 -10.68
CA ASP A 90 -2.62 -7.22 -11.87
C ASP A 90 -2.43 -5.79 -12.42
N ASN A 91 -2.87 -4.76 -11.68
CA ASN A 91 -2.83 -3.39 -12.16
C ASN A 91 -2.57 -2.36 -11.04
N LEU A 92 -1.39 -1.74 -11.10
CA LEU A 92 -0.99 -0.65 -10.21
C LEU A 92 -1.63 0.70 -10.58
N SER A 93 -2.25 0.83 -11.76
CA SER A 93 -2.82 2.11 -12.20
C SER A 93 -4.04 2.55 -11.38
N ASP A 94 -4.73 1.62 -10.73
CA ASP A 94 -5.90 1.87 -9.88
C ASP A 94 -5.52 1.81 -8.39
N ALA A 95 -4.41 2.43 -8.04
CA ALA A 95 -3.93 2.49 -6.67
C ALA A 95 -4.72 3.49 -5.81
N ILE A 96 -5.05 3.07 -4.59
CA ILE A 96 -5.78 3.85 -3.59
C ILE A 96 -5.00 3.86 -2.28
N ILE A 97 -4.65 5.05 -1.79
CA ILE A 97 -4.14 5.23 -0.43
C ILE A 97 -5.28 4.98 0.55
N LEU A 98 -5.09 3.98 1.39
CA LEU A 98 -6.02 3.62 2.47
C LEU A 98 -5.82 4.49 3.71
N GLY A 99 -4.62 4.98 3.94
CA GLY A 99 -4.27 5.78 5.11
C GLY A 99 -2.77 6.02 5.23
N VAL A 100 -2.41 6.88 6.18
CA VAL A 100 -1.01 7.20 6.53
C VAL A 100 -0.56 6.26 7.65
N VAL A 101 0.57 5.58 7.45
CA VAL A 101 1.14 4.59 8.40
C VAL A 101 2.17 5.25 9.32
N ASP A 102 2.96 6.18 8.78
CA ASP A 102 3.81 7.08 9.56
C ASP A 102 3.77 8.51 9.00
N SER A 103 3.96 9.47 9.90
CA SER A 103 3.91 10.90 9.64
C SER A 103 5.18 11.57 10.15
#